data_AF-A0A533ZWW4-F1
#
_entry.id   AF-A0A533ZWW4-F1
#
_cell.length_a   1.000
_cell.length_b   1.000
_cell.length_c   1.000
_cell.angle_alpha   90.00
_cell.angle_beta   90.00
_cell.angle_gamma   90.00
#
_symmetry.space_group_name_H-M   'P 1'
#
loop_
_entity.id
_entity.type
_entity.pdbx_description
1 polymer ?
#
loop_
_entity_poly.entity_id
_entity_poly.type
_entity_poly.pdbx_seq_one_letter_code
_entity_poly.pdbx_strand_id
1 'polypeptide(L)' 'MAFIKTLRPFAFALVVCGLSACNPIYQLDIQQGNLFSKTQVEALKPGMTKRQVMLTMGSPSVINPFQQSRWDYISTY' A
#
# COMPACT_ATOMS: atom_id res chain seq x y z
N MET A 1 -50.43 -13.02 -25.23
CA MET A 1 -49.94 -11.95 -24.31
C MET A 1 -49.25 -12.48 -23.03
N ALA A 2 -49.49 -13.73 -22.59
CA ALA A 2 -48.83 -14.29 -21.40
C ALA A 2 -47.31 -14.56 -21.58
N PHE A 3 -46.88 -15.00 -22.77
CA PHE A 3 -45.48 -15.35 -23.07
C PHE A 3 -44.51 -14.16 -22.99
N ILE A 4 -44.95 -12.96 -23.37
CA ILE A 4 -44.17 -11.72 -23.24
C ILE A 4 -44.05 -11.26 -21.77
N LYS A 5 -45.07 -11.53 -20.95
CA LYS A 5 -45.05 -11.17 -19.52
C LYS A 5 -44.07 -12.05 -18.72
N THR A 6 -43.86 -13.30 -19.10
CA THR A 6 -42.90 -14.23 -18.47
C THR A 6 -41.47 -14.05 -18.98
N LEU A 7 -41.28 -13.53 -20.20
CA LEU A 7 -39.95 -13.25 -20.78
C LEU A 7 -39.28 -12.00 -20.17
N ARG A 8 -40.07 -11.00 -19.79
CA ARG A 8 -39.61 -9.74 -19.18
C ARG A 8 -38.83 -9.88 -17.87
N PRO A 9 -39.28 -10.67 -16.87
CA PRO A 9 -38.51 -10.88 -15.65
C PRO A 9 -37.22 -11.66 -15.90
N PHE A 10 -37.21 -12.57 -16.89
CA PHE A 10 -36.01 -13.32 -17.26
C PHE A 10 -34.93 -12.42 -17.88
N ALA A 11 -35.34 -11.53 -18.79
CA ALA A 11 -34.44 -10.52 -19.34
C ALA A 11 -33.90 -9.58 -18.25
N PHE A 12 -34.74 -9.20 -17.28
CA PHE A 12 -34.32 -8.34 -16.17
C PHE A 12 -33.31 -9.04 -15.23
N ALA A 13 -33.55 -10.32 -14.92
CA ALA A 13 -32.63 -11.13 -14.12
C ALA A 13 -31.25 -11.28 -14.80
N LEU A 14 -31.23 -11.47 -16.12
CA LEU A 14 -30.00 -11.62 -16.89
C LEU A 14 -29.15 -10.34 -16.89
N VAL A 15 -29.79 -9.18 -16.97
CA VAL A 15 -29.14 -7.86 -16.87
C VAL A 15 -28.56 -7.63 -15.47
N VAL A 16 -29.31 -7.96 -14.42
CA VAL A 16 -28.85 -7.82 -13.02
C VAL A 16 -27.64 -8.72 -12.74
N CYS A 17 -27.65 -9.97 -13.20
CA CYS A 17 -26.50 -10.87 -13.07
C CYS A 17 -25.28 -10.37 -13.85
N GLY A 18 -25.46 -9.84 -15.07
CA GLY A 18 -24.37 -9.30 -15.87
C GLY A 18 -23.67 -8.08 -15.24
N LEU A 19 -24.44 -7.22 -14.55
CA LEU A 19 -23.89 -6.05 -13.85
C LEU A 19 -23.16 -6.42 -12.55
N SER A 20 -23.48 -7.56 -11.94
CA SER A 20 -22.86 -8.04 -10.68
C SER A 20 -21.42 -8.52 -10.85
N ALA A 21 -21.02 -8.84 -12.09
CA ALA A 21 -19.69 -9.38 -12.40
C ALA A 21 -18.61 -8.30 -12.63
N CYS A 22 -18.99 -7.02 -12.66
CA CYS A 22 -18.06 -5.91 -12.87
C CYS A 22 -17.56 -5.36 -11.52
N ASN A 23 -16.73 -6.15 -10.83
CA ASN A 23 -15.98 -5.69 -9.67
C ASN A 23 -14.51 -6.05 -9.83
N PRO A 24 -13.70 -5.23 -10.53
CA PRO A 24 -12.26 -5.42 -10.53
C PRO A 24 -11.72 -5.07 -9.13
N ILE A 25 -11.52 -6.09 -8.30
CA ILE A 25 -10.77 -5.97 -7.05
C ILE A 25 -9.28 -5.99 -7.43
N TYR A 26 -8.80 -4.87 -7.97
CA TYR A 26 -7.38 -4.64 -8.18
C TYR A 26 -6.92 -3.59 -7.19
N GLN A 27 -6.08 -4.01 -6.24
CA GLN A 27 -5.36 -3.12 -5.36
C GLN A 27 -3.93 -3.03 -5.86
N LEU A 28 -3.48 -1.81 -6.10
CA LEU A 28 -2.08 -1.56 -6.43
C LEU A 28 -1.31 -1.52 -5.11
N ASP A 29 -0.29 -2.36 -4.98
CA ASP A 29 0.63 -2.28 -3.84
C ASP A 29 1.45 -0.98 -3.96
N ILE A 30 1.15 -0.02 -3.08
CA ILE A 30 1.86 1.26 -3.02
C ILE A 30 2.81 1.22 -1.84
N GLN A 31 4.11 1.18 -2.14
CA GLN A 31 5.16 1.25 -1.12
C GLN A 31 5.02 2.54 -0.30
N GLN A 32 4.88 2.40 1.03
CA GLN A 32 4.78 3.50 1.98
C GLN A 32 6.05 3.59 2.82
N GLY A 33 6.59 4.80 2.93
CA GLY A 33 7.78 5.11 3.73
C GLY A 33 9.07 5.17 2.91
N ASN A 34 10.22 5.03 3.58
CA ASN A 34 11.51 5.07 2.91
C ASN A 34 11.92 3.68 2.45
N LEU A 35 12.23 3.55 1.16
CA LEU A 35 12.80 2.33 0.61
C LEU A 35 14.30 2.29 0.92
N PHE A 36 14.72 1.35 1.77
CA PHE A 36 16.13 1.10 2.06
C PHE A 36 16.48 -0.37 1.82
N SER A 37 17.74 -0.61 1.44
CA SER A 37 18.26 -1.94 1.12
C SER A 37 19.01 -2.54 2.32
N LYS A 38 19.15 -3.86 2.34
CA LYS A 38 19.97 -4.56 3.35
C LYS A 38 21.41 -4.03 3.38
N THR A 39 21.96 -3.71 2.21
CA THR A 39 23.31 -3.14 2.08
C THR A 39 23.46 -1.78 2.77
N GLN A 40 22.42 -0.93 2.78
CA GLN A 40 22.45 0.35 3.51
C GLN A 40 22.46 0.12 5.02
N VAL A 41 21.69 -0.86 5.50
CA VAL A 41 21.66 -1.24 6.92
C VAL A 41 23.00 -1.81 7.37
N GLU A 42 23.60 -2.70 6.56
CA GLU A 42 24.91 -3.30 6.83
C GLU A 42 26.06 -2.28 6.79
N ALA A 43 25.89 -1.18 6.05
CA ALA A 43 26.86 -0.09 6.03
C ALA A 43 26.89 0.70 7.35
N LEU A 44 25.84 0.61 8.18
CA LEU A 44 25.77 1.29 9.48
C LEU A 44 26.75 0.65 10.47
N LYS A 45 27.47 1.50 11.21
CA LYS A 45 28.44 1.07 12.23
C LYS A 45 28.20 1.81 13.55
N PRO A 46 28.43 1.16 14.70
CA PRO A 46 28.41 1.84 15.99
C PRO A 46 29.34 3.06 16.01
N GLY A 47 28.91 4.14 16.65
CA GLY A 47 29.68 5.39 16.73
C GLY A 47 29.51 6.36 15.55
N MET A 48 28.74 6.00 14.52
CA MET A 48 28.39 6.94 13.44
C MET A 48 27.60 8.14 13.99
N THR A 49 27.92 9.32 13.48
CA THR A 49 27.15 10.53 13.77
C THR A 49 25.79 10.49 13.07
N LYS A 50 24.79 11.16 13.66
CA LYS A 50 23.46 11.33 13.05
C LYS A 50 23.51 11.81 11.60
N ARG A 51 24.46 12.70 11.27
CA ARG A 51 24.65 13.19 9.90
C ARG A 51 25.14 12.10 8.96
N GLN A 52 26.10 11.26 9.38
CA GLN A 52 26.57 10.13 8.59
C GLN A 52 25.45 9.11 8.36
N VAL A 53 24.66 8.81 9.40
CA VAL A 53 23.49 7.93 9.26
C VAL A 53 22.49 8.49 8.24
N MET A 54 22.19 9.80 8.26
CA MET A 54 21.30 10.41 7.25
C MET A 54 21.87 10.38 5.84
N LEU A 55 23.19 10.46 5.66
CA LEU A 55 23.80 10.33 4.34
C LEU A 55 23.74 8.89 3.80
N THR A 56 23.74 7.89 4.70
CA THR A 56 23.66 6.47 4.32
C THR A 56 22.22 5.99 4.14
N MET A 57 21.31 6.34 5.06
CA MET A 57 19.94 5.83 5.12
C MET A 57 18.88 6.83 4.64
N GLY A 58 19.27 8.09 4.38
CA GLY A 58 18.32 9.18 4.11
C GLY A 58 17.66 9.74 5.37
N SER A 59 16.66 10.61 5.18
CA SER A 59 15.84 11.14 6.29
C SER A 59 15.01 10.01 6.91
N PRO A 60 14.85 9.95 8.24
CA PRO A 60 14.01 8.95 8.89
C PRO A 60 12.54 9.07 8.47
N SER A 61 11.81 7.96 8.46
CA SER A 61 10.39 7.93 8.07
C SER A 61 9.51 8.53 9.16
N VAL A 62 9.90 8.33 10.43
CA VAL A 62 9.19 8.86 11.59
C VAL A 62 10.19 9.46 12.57
N ILE A 63 9.93 10.71 12.98
CA ILE A 63 10.67 11.40 14.04
C ILE A 63 9.74 11.57 15.22
N ASN A 64 10.02 10.88 16.32
CA ASN A 64 9.25 11.03 17.54
C ASN A 64 9.64 12.36 18.23
N PRO A 65 8.70 13.30 18.42
CA PRO A 65 8.99 14.60 19.04
C PRO A 65 9.43 14.48 20.51
N PHE A 66 9.03 13.40 21.20
CA PHE A 66 9.36 13.16 22.61
C PHE A 66 10.65 12.36 22.79
N GLN A 67 11.19 11.74 21.73
CA GLN A 67 12.41 10.93 21.78
C GLN A 67 13.38 11.33 20.68
N GLN A 68 14.06 12.46 20.86
CA GLN A 68 14.98 13.01 19.85
C GLN A 68 16.25 12.17 19.64
N SER A 69 16.57 11.23 20.54
CA SER A 69 17.72 10.33 20.43
C SER A 69 17.46 9.08 19.57
N ARG A 70 16.20 8.82 19.18
CA ARG A 70 15.79 7.63 18.43
C ARG A 70 15.16 8.02 17.10
N TRP A 71 15.58 7.36 16.02
CA TRP A 71 15.04 7.54 14.68
C TRP A 71 14.53 6.22 14.14
N ASP A 72 13.34 6.25 13.53
CA ASP A 72 12.67 5.06 13.03
C ASP A 72 12.60 5.09 11.49
N TYR A 73 13.09 4.01 10.87
CA TYR A 73 13.01 3.76 9.44
C TYR A 73 12.04 2.60 9.21
N ILE A 74 10.89 2.90 8.59
CA ILE A 74 9.82 1.94 8.38
C ILE A 74 9.54 1.87 6.88
N SER A 75 9.43 0.65 6.37
CA SER A 75 9.07 0.36 4.99
C SER A 75 7.90 -0.63 5.00
N THR A 76 6.78 -0.25 4.38
CA THR A 76 5.56 -1.06 4.31
C THR A 76 5.16 -1.21 2.84
N TYR A 77 4.70 -2.40 2.48
CA TYR A 77 4.15 -2.72 1.15
C TYR A 77 2.63 -2.68 1.18
#